data_AF-A0A1M5VWF0-F1
#
_entry.id   AF-A0A1M5VWF0-F1
#
_cell.length_a   1.000
_cell.length_b   1.000
_cell.length_c   1.000
_cell.angle_alpha   90.00
_cell.angle_beta   90.00
_cell.angle_gamma   90.00
#
_symmetry.space_group_name_H-M   'P 1'
#
loop_
_entity.id
_entity.type
_entity.pdbx_description
1 polymer ?
#
loop_
_entity_poly.entity_id
_entity_poly.type
_entity_poly.pdbx_seq_one_letter_code
_entity_poly.pdbx_strand_id
1 'polypeptide(L)'
;MKNVANIISISRIILLFGLFFAFNNTILFISIYLICGFTDILDGYIARKTNTQSVLGSKLDSLADLILFLVITTSIIIYLGEKILAFIPGVIVTFIVRIVNMGVVAYKYHCFGILHTWGNKLTGLLLFTAPLFIMFNKIQLLWIIVLVAVLSSIEELIIHLTSSKLELDRKSIFKS
;
A
#
# COMPACT_ATOMS: atom_id res chain seq x y z
N MET A 1 2.65 -26.59 10.77
CA MET A 1 1.76 -25.56 10.19
C MET A 1 2.40 -24.17 10.10
N LYS A 2 3.13 -23.68 11.12
CA LYS A 2 3.96 -22.44 11.01
C LYS A 2 4.85 -22.41 9.77
N ASN A 3 5.42 -23.55 9.39
CA ASN A 3 6.29 -23.66 8.21
C ASN A 3 5.54 -23.43 6.89
N VAL A 4 4.25 -23.73 6.80
CA VAL A 4 3.49 -23.57 5.54
C VAL A 4 3.27 -22.10 5.22
N ALA A 5 2.83 -21.30 6.21
CA ALA A 5 2.68 -19.85 6.04
C ALA A 5 4.03 -19.21 5.67
N ASN A 6 5.11 -19.57 6.38
CA ASN A 6 6.44 -19.03 6.09
C ASN A 6 6.96 -19.42 4.69
N ILE A 7 6.70 -20.65 4.23
CA ILE A 7 7.08 -21.08 2.87
C ILE A 7 6.31 -20.27 1.82
N ILE A 8 5.03 -19.98 2.04
CA ILE A 8 4.23 -19.15 1.13
C ILE A 8 4.77 -17.70 1.11
N SER A 9 5.10 -17.12 2.26
CA SER A 9 5.64 -15.76 2.30
C SER A 9 7.04 -15.68 1.64
N ILE A 10 7.89 -16.71 1.79
CA ILE A 10 9.20 -16.78 1.12
C ILE A 10 9.03 -16.95 -0.39
N SER A 11 8.13 -17.83 -0.84
CA SER A 11 7.89 -18.03 -2.28
C SER A 11 7.35 -16.76 -2.93
N ARG A 12 6.48 -16.02 -2.23
CA ARG A 12 5.99 -14.71 -2.65
C ARG A 12 7.13 -13.71 -2.85
N ILE A 13 8.09 -13.62 -1.93
CA ILE A 13 9.25 -12.73 -2.09
C ILE A 13 10.01 -13.05 -3.37
N ILE A 14 10.26 -14.34 -3.64
CA ILE A 14 10.95 -14.78 -4.88
C ILE A 14 10.15 -14.37 -6.12
N LEU A 15 8.83 -14.57 -6.11
CA LEU A 15 7.96 -14.15 -7.21
C LEU A 15 7.93 -12.64 -7.41
N LEU A 16 7.91 -11.85 -6.32
CA LEU A 16 7.98 -10.40 -6.37
C LEU A 16 9.30 -9.91 -6.98
N PHE A 17 10.44 -10.54 -6.67
CA PHE A 17 11.69 -10.27 -7.37
C PHE A 17 11.62 -10.64 -8.86
N GLY A 18 10.92 -11.74 -9.20
CA GLY A 18 10.66 -12.14 -10.58
C GLY A 18 9.92 -11.08 -11.41
N LEU A 19 9.08 -10.24 -10.78
CA LEU A 19 8.34 -9.18 -11.48
C LEU A 19 9.25 -8.13 -12.12
N PHE A 20 10.43 -7.86 -11.56
CA PHE A 20 11.38 -6.92 -12.15
C PHE A 20 11.89 -7.37 -13.53
N PHE A 21 11.94 -8.69 -13.76
CA PHE A 21 12.34 -9.27 -15.05
C PHE A 21 11.15 -9.39 -16.02
N ALA A 22 9.91 -9.29 -15.52
CA ALA A 22 8.70 -9.43 -16.31
C ALA A 22 8.18 -8.10 -16.90
N PHE A 23 8.83 -6.96 -16.64
CA PHE A 23 8.36 -5.65 -17.15
C PHE A 23 8.24 -5.57 -18.68
N ASN A 24 8.99 -6.37 -19.43
CA ASN A 24 8.88 -6.39 -20.90
C ASN A 24 7.74 -7.28 -21.41
N ASN A 25 7.09 -8.06 -20.54
CA ASN A 25 6.00 -8.96 -20.90
C ASN A 25 4.78 -8.73 -19.98
N THR A 26 3.84 -7.94 -20.47
CA THR A 26 2.62 -7.56 -19.75
C THR A 26 1.83 -8.76 -19.21
N ILE A 27 1.67 -9.82 -20.01
CA ILE A 27 0.87 -11.00 -19.61
C ILE A 27 1.56 -11.74 -18.48
N LEU A 28 2.88 -11.94 -18.59
CA LEU A 28 3.67 -12.60 -17.55
C LEU A 28 3.66 -11.78 -16.26
N PHE A 29 3.86 -10.46 -16.35
CA PHE A 29 3.82 -9.56 -15.21
C PHE A 29 2.48 -9.61 -14.49
N ILE A 30 1.36 -9.46 -15.20
CA ILE A 30 0.01 -9.51 -14.60
C ILE A 30 -0.21 -10.86 -13.92
N SER A 31 0.17 -11.95 -14.57
CA SER A 31 -0.02 -13.31 -14.03
C SER A 31 0.72 -13.48 -12.71
N ILE A 32 2.00 -13.14 -12.66
CA ILE A 32 2.81 -13.24 -11.43
C ILE A 32 2.29 -12.27 -10.38
N TYR A 33 1.93 -11.04 -10.76
CA TYR A 33 1.46 -10.00 -9.86
C TYR A 33 0.17 -10.41 -9.14
N LEU A 34 -0.80 -10.95 -9.89
CA LEU A 34 -2.04 -11.46 -9.32
C LEU A 34 -1.78 -12.65 -8.42
N ILE A 35 -0.92 -13.60 -8.81
CA ILE A 35 -0.54 -14.73 -7.97
C ILE A 35 0.04 -14.24 -6.64
N CYS A 36 0.94 -13.26 -6.65
CA CYS A 36 1.50 -12.67 -5.42
C CYS A 36 0.43 -12.03 -4.53
N GLY A 37 -0.53 -11.31 -5.11
CA GLY A 37 -1.64 -10.72 -4.36
C GLY A 37 -2.57 -11.78 -3.75
N PHE A 38 -2.86 -12.85 -4.49
CA PHE A 38 -3.68 -13.95 -3.97
C PHE A 38 -2.97 -14.74 -2.87
N THR A 39 -1.65 -14.97 -2.98
CA THR A 39 -0.90 -15.71 -1.96
C THR A 39 -0.79 -14.95 -0.64
N ASP A 40 -0.74 -13.61 -0.67
CA ASP A 40 -0.81 -12.73 0.53
C ASP A 40 -2.14 -12.84 1.29
N ILE A 41 -3.24 -12.88 0.56
CA ILE A 41 -4.55 -13.02 1.21
C ILE A 41 -4.65 -14.41 1.84
N LEU A 42 -4.14 -15.43 1.14
CA LEU A 42 -4.20 -16.82 1.58
C LEU A 42 -3.30 -17.10 2.79
N ASP A 43 -2.03 -16.65 2.80
CA ASP A 43 -1.14 -16.90 3.94
C ASP A 43 -1.62 -16.17 5.20
N GLY A 44 -2.08 -14.93 5.07
CA GLY A 44 -2.68 -14.16 6.15
C GLY A 44 -3.98 -14.78 6.67
N TYR A 45 -4.79 -15.39 5.80
CA TYR A 45 -5.99 -16.13 6.22
C TYR A 45 -5.63 -17.42 6.96
N ILE A 46 -4.71 -18.22 6.44
CA ILE A 46 -4.27 -19.49 7.05
C ILE A 46 -3.63 -19.21 8.41
N ALA A 47 -2.75 -18.21 8.52
CA ALA A 47 -2.07 -17.87 9.76
C ALA A 47 -3.05 -17.40 10.85
N ARG A 48 -4.10 -16.63 10.47
CA ARG A 48 -5.18 -16.23 11.37
C ARG A 48 -6.04 -17.41 11.81
N LYS A 49 -6.46 -18.26 10.87
CA LYS A 49 -7.33 -19.41 11.18
C LYS A 49 -6.63 -20.45 12.06
N THR A 50 -5.32 -20.60 11.92
CA THR A 50 -4.54 -21.61 12.65
C THR A 50 -3.83 -21.06 13.89
N ASN A 51 -3.99 -19.76 14.22
CA ASN A 51 -3.26 -19.07 15.30
C ASN A 51 -1.74 -19.27 15.21
N THR A 52 -1.19 -19.41 14.00
CA THR A 52 0.25 -19.64 13.78
C THR A 52 1.02 -18.36 13.42
N GLN A 53 0.52 -17.19 13.81
CA GLN A 53 1.24 -15.94 13.61
C GLN A 53 2.61 -16.02 14.27
N SER A 54 3.65 -15.58 13.56
CA SER A 54 5.04 -15.65 14.03
C SER A 54 5.78 -14.37 13.73
N VAL A 55 6.75 -14.03 14.59
CA VAL A 55 7.61 -12.84 14.43
C VAL A 55 8.42 -12.89 13.14
N LEU A 56 8.80 -14.10 12.69
CA LEU A 56 9.47 -14.28 11.40
C LEU A 56 8.53 -14.01 10.23
N GLY A 57 7.31 -14.55 10.29
CA GLY A 57 6.28 -14.32 9.28
C GLY A 57 5.96 -12.82 9.14
N SER A 58 5.79 -12.10 10.24
CA SER A 58 5.52 -10.65 10.20
C SER A 58 6.68 -9.85 9.59
N LYS A 59 7.94 -10.24 9.84
CA LYS A 59 9.10 -9.59 9.21
C LYS A 59 9.18 -9.86 7.71
N LEU A 60 8.89 -11.10 7.29
CA LEU A 60 8.84 -11.48 5.87
C LEU A 60 7.70 -10.75 5.15
N ASP A 61 6.58 -10.54 5.83
CA ASP A 61 5.44 -9.78 5.34
C ASP A 61 5.82 -8.32 5.06
N SER A 62 6.43 -7.65 6.04
CA SER A 62 6.93 -6.28 5.87
C SER A 62 7.96 -6.16 4.73
N LEU A 63 8.80 -7.18 4.53
CA LEU A 63 9.75 -7.21 3.42
C LEU A 63 9.04 -7.40 2.07
N ALA A 64 8.05 -8.28 2.00
CA ALA A 64 7.25 -8.48 0.80
C ALA A 64 6.47 -7.21 0.43
N ASP A 65 5.89 -6.52 1.41
CA ASP A 65 5.20 -5.23 1.23
C ASP A 65 6.13 -4.17 0.64
N LEU A 66 7.36 -4.09 1.16
CA LEU A 66 8.37 -3.16 0.65
C LEU A 66 8.71 -3.46 -0.81
N ILE A 67 8.94 -4.73 -1.16
CA ILE A 67 9.27 -5.13 -2.53
C ILE A 67 8.07 -4.87 -3.45
N LEU A 68 6.85 -5.21 -3.02
CA LEU A 68 5.63 -4.95 -3.78
C LEU A 68 5.44 -3.45 -4.05
N PHE A 69 5.67 -2.61 -3.05
CA PHE A 69 5.65 -1.15 -3.21
C PHE A 69 6.67 -0.67 -4.25
N LEU A 70 7.90 -1.19 -4.21
CA LEU A 70 8.93 -0.87 -5.19
C LEU A 70 8.54 -1.33 -6.60
N VAL A 71 7.97 -2.52 -6.74
CA VAL A 71 7.49 -3.05 -8.03
C VAL A 71 6.36 -2.17 -8.59
N ILE A 72 5.36 -1.83 -7.77
CA ILE A 72 4.25 -0.96 -8.18
C ILE A 72 4.79 0.40 -8.64
N THR A 73 5.63 1.03 -7.81
CA THR A 73 6.20 2.36 -8.11
C THR A 73 7.02 2.33 -9.40
N THR A 74 7.90 1.35 -9.54
CA THR A 74 8.73 1.18 -10.75
C THR A 74 7.86 0.92 -11.98
N SER A 75 6.82 0.08 -11.85
CA SER A 75 5.88 -0.19 -12.94
C SER A 75 5.18 1.08 -13.42
N ILE A 76 4.72 1.93 -12.49
CA ILE A 76 4.07 3.20 -12.83
C ILE A 76 5.05 4.09 -13.59
N ILE A 77 6.30 4.22 -13.11
CA ILE A 77 7.31 5.05 -13.78
C ILE A 77 7.60 4.55 -15.21
N ILE A 78 7.82 3.25 -15.38
CA ILE A 78 8.18 2.65 -16.67
C ILE A 78 7.01 2.74 -17.67
N TYR A 79 5.81 2.34 -17.26
CA TYR A 79 4.68 2.21 -18.19
C TYR A 79 3.95 3.53 -18.48
N LEU A 80 3.96 4.49 -17.55
CA LEU A 80 3.33 5.80 -17.77
C LEU A 80 4.26 6.76 -18.53
N GLY A 81 5.58 6.62 -18.39
CA GLY A 81 6.56 7.50 -19.03
C GLY A 81 6.26 8.98 -18.74
N GLU A 82 6.23 9.82 -19.77
CA GLU A 82 5.96 11.26 -19.64
C GLU A 82 4.56 11.59 -19.11
N LYS A 83 3.57 10.69 -19.29
CA LYS A 83 2.20 10.92 -18.79
C LYS A 83 2.14 11.00 -17.27
N ILE A 84 3.18 10.54 -16.56
CA ILE A 84 3.30 10.69 -15.11
C ILE A 84 3.26 12.16 -14.67
N LEU A 85 3.78 13.07 -15.50
CA LEU A 85 3.83 14.51 -15.21
C LEU A 85 2.45 15.09 -14.89
N ALA A 86 1.39 14.56 -15.48
CA ALA A 86 0.02 14.99 -15.20
C ALA A 86 -0.42 14.67 -13.76
N PHE A 87 0.07 13.58 -13.17
CA PHE A 87 -0.32 13.11 -11.84
C PHE A 87 0.58 13.65 -10.72
N ILE A 88 1.80 14.11 -11.06
CA ILE A 88 2.78 14.65 -10.12
C ILE A 88 2.18 15.71 -9.17
N PRO A 89 1.39 16.71 -9.63
CA PRO A 89 0.82 17.71 -8.71
C PRO A 89 -0.02 17.09 -7.59
N GLY A 90 -0.85 16.09 -7.90
CA GLY A 90 -1.68 15.41 -6.89
C GLY A 90 -0.86 14.56 -5.93
N VAL A 91 0.21 13.93 -6.43
CA VAL A 91 1.17 13.18 -5.59
C VAL A 91 1.91 14.14 -4.65
N ILE A 92 2.37 15.29 -5.14
CA ILE A 92 3.03 16.32 -4.33
C ILE A 92 2.08 16.84 -3.25
N VAL A 93 0.83 17.15 -3.58
CA VAL A 93 -0.17 17.60 -2.59
C VAL A 93 -0.35 16.53 -1.51
N THR A 94 -0.53 15.27 -1.89
CA THR A 94 -0.66 14.15 -0.95
C THR A 94 0.56 14.05 -0.03
N PHE A 95 1.75 14.18 -0.59
CA PHE A 95 3.01 14.10 0.15
C PHE A 95 3.17 15.26 1.15
N ILE A 96 2.87 16.50 0.73
CA ILE A 96 2.91 17.68 1.59
C ILE A 96 1.94 17.51 2.77
N VAL A 97 0.69 17.10 2.50
CA VAL A 97 -0.30 16.88 3.57
C VAL A 97 0.19 15.81 4.56
N ARG A 98 0.81 14.72 4.07
CA ARG A 98 1.37 13.68 4.95
C ARG A 98 2.55 14.18 5.78
N ILE A 99 3.42 15.03 5.25
CA ILE A 99 4.49 15.67 6.04
C ILE A 99 3.88 16.54 7.14
N VAL A 100 2.85 17.32 6.81
CA VAL A 100 2.14 18.14 7.80
C VAL A 100 1.52 17.26 8.88
N ASN A 101 0.90 16.13 8.52
CA ASN A 101 0.36 15.16 9.48
C ASN A 101 1.46 14.65 10.44
N MET A 102 2.60 14.22 9.91
CA MET A 102 3.73 13.78 10.73
C MET A 102 4.24 14.88 11.66
N GLY A 103 4.31 16.13 11.18
CA GLY A 103 4.70 17.29 11.98
C GLY A 103 3.71 17.59 13.11
N VAL A 104 2.40 17.58 12.84
CA VAL A 104 1.35 17.74 13.84
C VAL A 104 1.44 16.64 14.90
N VAL A 105 1.67 15.40 14.47
CA VAL A 105 1.81 14.26 15.38
C VAL A 105 3.03 14.39 16.28
N ALA A 106 4.19 14.72 15.71
CA ALA A 106 5.42 14.93 16.47
C ALA A 106 5.29 16.09 17.47
N TYR A 107 4.64 17.19 17.09
CA TYR A 107 4.43 18.35 17.96
C TYR A 107 3.42 18.06 19.08
N LYS A 108 2.30 17.42 18.76
CA LYS A 108 1.16 17.25 19.68
C LYS A 108 1.29 16.03 20.59
N TYR A 109 1.91 14.95 20.11
CA TYR A 109 1.96 13.67 20.81
C TYR A 109 3.39 13.24 21.17
N HIS A 110 4.41 14.01 20.78
CA HIS A 110 5.84 13.69 21.02
C HIS A 110 6.23 12.26 20.64
N CYS A 111 5.53 11.69 19.67
CA CYS A 111 5.69 10.33 19.21
C CYS A 111 5.56 10.33 17.68
N PHE A 112 6.15 9.35 17.02
CA PHE A 112 5.95 9.10 15.60
C PHE A 112 4.94 7.97 15.45
N GLY A 113 3.75 8.28 14.96
CA GLY A 113 2.67 7.32 14.77
C GLY A 113 1.95 7.58 13.46
N ILE A 114 1.73 6.52 12.68
CA ILE A 114 0.97 6.55 11.43
C ILE A 114 -0.43 6.04 11.76
N LEU A 115 -1.47 6.82 11.45
CA LEU A 115 -2.85 6.36 11.66
C LEU A 115 -3.26 5.37 10.57
N HIS A 116 -3.73 4.19 10.99
CA HIS A 116 -4.30 3.20 10.08
C HIS A 116 -5.81 3.44 9.87
N THR A 117 -6.16 4.57 9.24
CA THR A 117 -7.55 4.90 8.88
C THR A 117 -8.07 3.96 7.79
N TRP A 118 -9.41 3.85 7.68
CA TRP A 118 -10.04 3.13 6.58
C TRP A 118 -9.73 3.78 5.22
N GLY A 119 -9.57 5.10 5.17
CA GLY A 119 -9.09 5.82 3.99
C GLY A 119 -7.73 5.29 3.51
N ASN A 120 -6.76 5.16 4.41
CA ASN A 120 -5.41 4.70 4.05
C ASN A 120 -5.42 3.24 3.55
N LYS A 121 -6.31 2.39 4.11
CA LYS A 121 -6.53 1.02 3.60
C LYS A 121 -7.12 1.02 2.19
N LEU A 122 -8.11 1.88 1.93
CA LEU A 122 -8.71 2.01 0.61
C LEU A 122 -7.69 2.54 -0.41
N THR A 123 -6.90 3.55 -0.06
CA THR A 123 -5.83 4.08 -0.91
C THR A 123 -4.81 2.98 -1.26
N GLY A 124 -4.40 2.16 -0.29
CA GLY A 124 -3.50 1.03 -0.54
C GLY A 124 -4.09 0.00 -1.51
N LEU A 125 -5.36 -0.37 -1.32
CA LEU A 125 -6.06 -1.30 -2.21
C LEU A 125 -6.18 -0.75 -3.64
N LEU A 126 -6.54 0.53 -3.78
CA LEU A 126 -6.61 1.19 -5.08
C LEU A 126 -5.24 1.29 -5.74
N LEU A 127 -4.19 1.61 -4.98
CA LEU A 127 -2.82 1.67 -5.50
C LEU A 127 -2.33 0.30 -6.01
N PHE A 128 -2.72 -0.79 -5.35
CA PHE A 128 -2.47 -2.15 -5.83
C PHE A 128 -3.12 -2.42 -7.20
N THR A 129 -4.24 -1.77 -7.53
CA THR A 129 -4.86 -1.90 -8.86
C THR A 129 -4.21 -1.01 -9.94
N ALA A 130 -3.34 -0.07 -9.57
CA ALA A 130 -2.75 0.90 -10.50
C ALA A 130 -1.97 0.26 -11.67
N PRO A 131 -1.07 -0.74 -11.46
CA PRO A 131 -0.36 -1.37 -12.57
C PRO A 131 -1.32 -2.01 -13.59
N LEU A 132 -2.41 -2.62 -13.12
CA LEU A 132 -3.43 -3.22 -13.99
C LEU A 132 -4.11 -2.16 -14.86
N PHE A 133 -4.54 -1.04 -14.28
CA PHE A 133 -5.17 0.04 -15.06
C PHE A 133 -4.25 0.62 -16.13
N ILE A 134 -2.96 0.73 -15.84
CA ILE A 134 -1.98 1.22 -16.80
C ILE A 134 -1.84 0.24 -17.96
N MET A 135 -1.70 -1.05 -17.65
CA MET A 135 -1.54 -2.11 -18.65
C MET A 135 -2.76 -2.31 -19.53
N PHE A 136 -3.97 -2.10 -19.00
CA PHE A 136 -5.22 -2.10 -19.77
C PHE A 136 -5.53 -0.75 -20.45
N ASN A 137 -4.58 0.19 -20.46
CA ASN A 137 -4.69 1.52 -21.06
C ASN A 137 -5.89 2.35 -20.51
N LYS A 138 -6.26 2.14 -19.23
CA LYS A 138 -7.31 2.88 -18.51
C LYS A 138 -6.70 3.92 -17.57
N ILE A 139 -5.80 4.74 -18.11
CA ILE A 139 -4.99 5.73 -17.36
C ILE A 139 -5.88 6.74 -16.61
N GLN A 140 -7.07 7.04 -17.12
CA GLN A 140 -8.01 7.96 -16.46
C GLN A 140 -8.42 7.51 -15.05
N LEU A 141 -8.44 6.19 -14.78
CA LEU A 141 -8.79 5.65 -13.46
C LEU A 141 -7.74 6.00 -12.39
N LEU A 142 -6.50 6.33 -12.78
CA LEU A 142 -5.46 6.75 -11.84
C LEU A 142 -5.82 8.07 -11.15
N TRP A 143 -6.62 8.94 -11.77
CA TRP A 143 -7.10 10.17 -11.13
C TRP A 143 -7.98 9.87 -9.92
N ILE A 144 -8.75 8.79 -9.95
CA ILE A 144 -9.55 8.36 -8.79
C ILE A 144 -8.62 7.94 -7.65
N ILE A 145 -7.53 7.22 -7.96
CA ILE A 145 -6.54 6.80 -6.95
C ILE A 145 -5.91 8.03 -6.28
N VAL A 146 -5.47 9.01 -7.07
CA VAL A 146 -4.89 10.25 -6.56
C VAL A 146 -5.90 11.04 -5.72
N LEU A 147 -7.13 11.17 -6.18
CA LEU A 147 -8.20 11.87 -5.45
C LEU A 147 -8.48 11.20 -4.09
N VAL A 148 -8.60 9.87 -4.06
CA VAL A 148 -8.80 9.12 -2.81
C VAL A 148 -7.59 9.26 -1.89
N ALA A 149 -6.36 9.27 -2.42
CA ALA A 149 -5.14 9.47 -1.63
C ALA A 149 -5.09 10.87 -0.97
N VAL A 150 -5.47 11.91 -1.70
CA VAL A 150 -5.58 13.28 -1.15
C VAL A 150 -6.66 13.33 -0.06
N LEU A 151 -7.87 12.82 -0.34
CA LEU A 151 -8.96 12.79 0.63
C LEU A 151 -8.59 12.02 1.91
N SER A 152 -7.94 10.87 1.77
CA SER A 152 -7.45 10.07 2.91
C SER A 152 -6.43 10.85 3.75
N SER A 153 -5.52 11.56 3.10
CA SER A 153 -4.49 12.35 3.81
C SER A 153 -5.10 13.54 4.54
N ILE A 154 -6.17 14.15 3.99
CA ILE A 154 -6.96 15.20 4.65
C ILE A 154 -7.77 14.63 5.82
N GLU A 155 -8.40 13.47 5.67
CA GLU A 155 -9.11 12.78 6.77
C GLU A 155 -8.15 12.59 7.96
N GLU A 156 -6.94 12.09 7.71
CA GLU A 156 -5.91 11.90 8.72
C GLU A 156 -5.51 13.22 9.41
N LEU A 157 -5.36 14.31 8.64
CA LEU A 157 -5.07 15.65 9.18
C LEU A 157 -6.17 16.12 10.14
N ILE A 158 -7.44 15.99 9.72
CA ILE A 158 -8.60 16.41 10.52
C ILE A 158 -8.65 15.62 11.83
N ILE A 159 -8.37 14.31 11.79
CA ILE A 159 -8.32 13.46 12.99
C ILE A 159 -7.23 13.96 13.95
N HIS A 160 -6.03 14.27 13.47
CA HIS A 160 -4.95 14.74 14.33
C HIS A 160 -5.22 16.10 14.95
N LEU A 161 -5.87 17.01 14.21
CA LEU A 161 -6.27 18.31 14.73
C LEU A 161 -7.36 18.18 15.80
N THR A 162 -8.35 17.32 15.59
CA THR A 162 -9.54 17.20 16.44
C THR A 162 -9.33 16.31 17.68
N SER A 163 -8.54 15.23 17.57
CA SER A 163 -8.34 14.31 18.70
C SER A 163 -7.38 14.91 19.74
N SER A 164 -7.63 14.68 21.04
CA SER A 164 -6.71 15.04 22.12
C SER A 164 -5.73 13.92 22.49
N LYS A 165 -5.94 12.71 21.97
CA LYS A 165 -5.10 11.52 22.18
C LYS A 165 -4.76 10.82 20.86
N LEU A 166 -3.55 10.28 20.75
CA LEU A 166 -3.11 9.50 19.59
C LEU A 166 -3.69 8.09 19.68
N GLU A 167 -4.74 7.81 18.91
CA GLU A 167 -5.34 6.48 18.80
C GLU A 167 -4.94 5.84 17.47
N LEU A 168 -3.84 5.06 17.48
CA LEU A 168 -3.27 4.43 16.27
C LEU A 168 -4.28 3.53 15.51
N ASP A 169 -5.27 2.97 16.22
CA ASP A 169 -6.31 2.08 15.69
C ASP A 169 -7.65 2.77 15.37
N ARG A 170 -7.68 4.11 15.34
CA ARG A 170 -8.92 4.84 15.05
C ARG A 170 -9.37 4.59 13.62
N LYS A 171 -10.59 4.06 13.49
CA LYS A 171 -11.11 3.54 12.22
C LYS A 171 -11.49 4.65 11.22
N SER A 172 -12.10 5.74 11.66
CA SER A 172 -12.47 6.89 10.82
C SER A 172 -12.89 8.07 11.71
N ILE A 173 -13.07 9.26 11.13
CA ILE A 173 -13.63 10.45 11.80
C ILE A 173 -14.97 10.14 12.50
N PHE A 174 -15.77 9.23 11.95
CA PHE A 174 -17.16 8.98 12.41
C PHE A 174 -17.31 7.92 13.51
N LYS A 175 -16.23 7.38 14.07
CA LYS A 175 -16.32 6.52 15.25
C LYS A 175 -15.51 7.07 16.42
N SER A 176 -16.26 7.64 17.37
CA SER A 176 -15.91 7.74 18.79
C SER A 176 -15.63 6.36 19.38
#